data_AF-A0A2H0QKT4-F1
#
_entry.id   AF-A0A2H0QKT4-F1
#
_cell.length_a   1.000
_cell.length_b   1.000
_cell.length_c   1.000
_cell.angle_alpha   90.00
_cell.angle_beta   90.00
_cell.angle_gamma   90.00
#
_symmetry.space_group_name_H-M   'P 1'
#
loop_
_entity.id
_entity.type
_entity.pdbx_description
1 polymer ?
#
loop_
_entity_poly.entity_id
_entity_poly.type
_entity_poly.pdbx_seq_one_letter_code
_entity_poly.pdbx_strand_id
1 'polypeptide(L)' 'MAYHQEISPLTGIIEEDKVIIDFGEHEGKSVLEVADTLPEFYTNLVEKKNLGLCMIRRSRDKMFRLYVNRADF' A
#
# COMPACT_ATOMS: atom_id res chain seq x y z
N MET A 1 -11.19 10.48 -23.35
CA MET A 1 -9.99 9.76 -22.88
C MET A 1 -10.46 8.81 -21.80
N ALA A 2 -10.60 7.53 -22.12
CA ALA A 2 -10.88 6.53 -21.11
C ALA A 2 -9.58 6.32 -20.33
N TYR A 3 -9.49 6.92 -19.14
CA TYR A 3 -8.51 6.48 -18.16
C TYR A 3 -8.89 5.03 -17.85
N HIS A 4 -8.15 4.09 -18.42
CA HIS A 4 -8.11 2.75 -17.85
C HIS A 4 -7.85 2.99 -16.36
N GLN A 5 -8.72 2.52 -15.47
CA GLN A 5 -8.39 2.54 -14.05
C GLN A 5 -7.17 1.63 -13.93
N GLU A 6 -5.98 2.23 -13.99
CA GLU A 6 -4.72 1.57 -13.85
C GLU A 6 -4.73 0.99 -12.45
N ILE A 7 -5.02 -0.30 -12.39
CA ILE A 7 -5.06 -1.09 -11.15
C ILE A 7 -3.75 -0.81 -10.43
N SER A 8 -3.81 -0.29 -9.20
CA SER A 8 -2.59 0.08 -8.49
C SER A 8 -1.72 -1.17 -8.36
N PRO A 9 -0.42 -1.07 -8.70
CA PRO A 9 0.50 -2.19 -8.57
C PRO A 9 0.61 -2.63 -7.11
N LEU A 10 0.32 -1.77 -6.13
CA LEU A 10 0.32 -2.08 -4.71
C LEU A 10 -1.08 -2.44 -4.17
N THR A 11 -2.10 -1.62 -4.41
CA THR A 11 -3.41 -1.79 -3.76
C THR A 11 -4.46 -2.45 -4.66
N GLY A 12 -4.15 -2.66 -5.94
CA GLY A 12 -5.04 -3.31 -6.88
C GLY A 12 -6.25 -2.43 -7.22
N ILE A 13 -7.44 -2.97 -7.00
CA ILE A 13 -8.72 -2.27 -7.22
C ILE A 13 -9.09 -1.29 -6.08
N ILE A 14 -8.27 -1.23 -5.03
CA ILE A 14 -8.52 -0.38 -3.86
C ILE A 14 -7.83 0.97 -4.07
N GLU A 15 -8.53 2.07 -3.81
CA GLU A 15 -7.96 3.42 -3.88
C GLU A 15 -6.83 3.59 -2.86
N GLU A 16 -5.67 4.08 -3.31
CA GLU A 16 -4.45 4.20 -2.50
C GLU A 16 -4.60 5.19 -1.32
N ASP A 17 -5.44 6.21 -1.47
CA ASP A 17 -5.84 7.12 -0.39
C ASP A 17 -6.49 6.39 0.79
N LYS A 18 -7.24 5.31 0.51
CA LYS A 18 -7.97 4.53 1.52
C LYS A 18 -7.12 3.45 2.18
N VAL A 19 -5.88 3.26 1.72
CA VAL A 19 -4.95 2.27 2.27
C VAL A 19 -3.89 2.99 3.10
N ILE A 20 -3.88 2.73 4.39
CA ILE A 20 -2.94 3.28 5.36
C ILE A 20 -1.85 2.26 5.65
N ILE A 21 -0.61 2.71 5.77
CA ILE A 21 0.51 1.87 6.19
C ILE A 21 0.43 1.67 7.71
N ASP A 22 0.48 0.42 8.17
CA ASP A 22 0.33 0.07 9.60
C ASP A 22 1.65 -0.49 10.18
N PHE A 23 2.80 -0.09 9.63
CA PHE A 23 4.12 -0.58 10.03
C PHE A 23 5.25 0.40 9.68
N GLY A 24 6.38 0.25 10.38
CA GLY A 24 7.63 0.97 10.09
C GLY A 24 7.55 2.46 10.44
N GLU A 25 8.43 3.26 9.84
CA GLU A 25 8.51 4.71 10.08
C GLU A 25 7.38 5.50 9.40
N HIS A 26 6.70 4.89 8.43
CA HIS A 26 5.62 5.52 7.66
C HIS A 26 4.23 5.07 8.12
N GLU A 27 4.14 4.49 9.32
CA GLU A 27 2.87 4.14 9.95
C GLU A 27 1.94 5.36 10.03
N GLY A 28 0.68 5.17 9.64
CA GLY A 28 -0.35 6.21 9.64
C GLY A 28 -0.45 7.01 8.34
N LYS A 29 0.52 6.90 7.42
CA LYS A 29 0.44 7.54 6.09
C LYS A 29 -0.37 6.71 5.10
N SER A 30 -1.06 7.38 4.18
CA SER A 30 -1.73 6.69 3.07
C SER A 30 -0.71 6.24 2.02
N VAL A 31 -1.05 5.18 1.29
CA VAL A 31 -0.24 4.70 0.17
C VAL A 31 -0.10 5.79 -0.89
N LEU A 32 -1.15 6.60 -1.11
CA LEU A 32 -1.11 7.72 -2.03
C LEU A 32 -0.08 8.78 -1.60
N GLU A 33 -0.08 9.14 -0.32
CA GLU A 33 0.90 10.11 0.22
C GLU A 33 2.32 9.57 0.09
N VAL A 34 2.52 8.28 0.32
CA VAL A 34 3.82 7.63 0.13
C VAL A 34 4.23 7.59 -1.35
N ALA A 35 3.30 7.35 -2.27
CA ALA A 35 3.59 7.37 -3.70
C ALA A 35 4.08 8.76 -4.17
N ASP A 36 3.48 9.84 -3.64
CA ASP A 36 3.82 11.22 -3.99
C ASP A 36 5.10 11.71 -3.30
N THR A 37 5.24 11.41 -1.99
CA THR A 37 6.34 11.94 -1.17
C THR A 37 7.59 11.05 -1.15
N LEU A 38 7.44 9.74 -1.36
CA LEU A 38 8.47 8.72 -1.16
C LEU A 38 8.42 7.63 -2.25
N PRO A 39 8.71 7.97 -3.52
CA PRO A 39 8.59 7.04 -4.65
C PRO A 39 9.50 5.80 -4.53
N GLU A 40 10.67 5.93 -3.90
CA GLU A 40 11.57 4.79 -3.63
C GLU A 40 10.94 3.78 -2.66
N PHE A 41 10.32 4.29 -1.59
CA PHE A 41 9.64 3.43 -0.63
C PHE A 41 8.40 2.77 -1.25
N TYR A 42 7.63 3.51 -2.05
CA TYR A 42 6.51 2.96 -2.81
C TYR A 42 6.96 1.79 -3.71
N THR A 43 8.06 1.97 -4.44
CA THR A 43 8.63 0.91 -5.29
C THR A 43 8.99 -0.33 -4.46
N ASN A 44 9.63 -0.14 -3.30
CA ASN A 44 9.95 -1.25 -2.38
C ASN A 44 8.70 -1.99 -1.87
N LEU A 45 7.60 -1.27 -1.61
CA LEU A 45 6.32 -1.89 -1.23
C LEU A 45 5.73 -2.74 -2.36
N VAL A 46 5.82 -2.26 -3.60
CA VAL A 46 5.39 -3.02 -4.78
C VAL A 46 6.21 -4.31 -4.91
N GLU A 47 7.52 -4.25 -4.74
CA GLU A 47 8.38 -5.44 -4.74
C GLU A 47 7.98 -6.43 -3.62
N LYS A 48 7.80 -5.94 -2.39
CA LYS A 48 7.34 -6.78 -1.26
C LYS A 48 5.98 -7.41 -1.51
N LYS A 49 5.06 -6.71 -2.17
CA LYS A 49 3.79 -7.30 -2.58
C LYS A 49 3.98 -8.42 -3.60
N ASN A 50 4.85 -8.22 -4.59
CA ASN A 50 5.15 -9.26 -5.59
C ASN A 50 5.78 -10.50 -4.95
N LEU A 51 6.50 -10.33 -3.85
CA LEU A 51 7.02 -11.42 -3.01
C LEU A 51 5.97 -12.08 -2.11
N GLY A 52 4.73 -11.57 -2.09
CA GLY A 52 3.67 -12.06 -1.20
C GLY A 52 3.85 -11.64 0.27
N LEU A 53 4.72 -10.67 0.54
CA LEU A 53 4.98 -10.16 1.89
C LEU A 53 4.00 -9.06 2.29
N CYS A 54 3.22 -8.48 1.37
CA CYS A 54 2.22 -7.47 1.71
C CYS A 54 0.83 -8.07 1.87
N MET A 55 0.08 -7.61 2.88
CA MET A 55 -1.31 -7.97 3.11
C MET A 55 -2.14 -6.71 3.35
N ILE A 56 -3.27 -6.57 2.66
CA ILE A 56 -4.20 -5.48 2.89
C ILE A 56 -5.43 -6.03 3.61
N ARG A 57 -5.78 -5.43 4.75
CA ARG A 57 -6.97 -5.81 5.51
C ARG A 57 -7.87 -4.61 5.74
N ARG A 58 -9.17 -4.81 5.57
CA ARG A 58 -10.18 -3.79 5.88
C ARG A 58 -10.47 -3.73 7.37
N SER A 59 -10.42 -2.53 7.93
CA SER A 59 -10.79 -2.24 9.32
C SER A 59 -12.26 -1.80 9.46
N ARG A 60 -12.77 -1.75 10.70
CA ARG A 60 -14.15 -1.35 11.00
C ARG A 60 -14.42 0.13 10.69
N ASP A 61 -13.38 0.95 10.68
CA ASP A 61 -13.37 2.38 10.34
C ASP A 61 -13.52 2.66 8.83
N LYS A 62 -13.79 1.64 8.00
CA LYS A 62 -13.84 1.70 6.53
C LYS A 62 -12.50 2.00 5.86
N MET A 63 -11.41 2.11 6.61
CA MET A 63 -10.07 2.23 6.08
C MET A 63 -9.46 0.84 5.83
N PHE A 64 -8.52 0.78 4.90
CA PHE A 64 -7.69 -0.39 4.66
C PHE A 64 -6.33 -0.17 5.30
N ARG A 65 -5.77 -1.22 5.88
CA ARG A 65 -4.43 -1.21 6.46
C ARG A 65 -3.53 -2.15 5.69
N LEU A 66 -2.40 -1.63 5.24
CA LEU A 66 -1.32 -2.39 4.61
C LEU A 66 -0.40 -2.91 5.72
N TYR A 67 -0.24 -4.22 5.75
CA TYR A 67 0.67 -4.95 6.60
C TYR A 67 1.80 -5.52 5.75
N VAL A 68 3.01 -5.56 6.30
CA VAL A 68 4.11 -6.34 5.74
C VAL A 68 4.42 -7.49 6.68
N ASN A 69 4.43 -8.71 6.14
CA ASN A 69 4.80 -9.90 6.84
C ASN A 69 6.28 -9.80 7.24
N ARG A 70 6.54 -9.88 8.53
CA ARG A 70 7.85 -9.76 9.17
C ARG A 70 8.71 -11.03 9.08
N ALA A 71 8.31 -12.02 8.26
CA ALA A 71 8.89 -13.36 8.26
C ALA A 71 10.36 -13.45 7.79
N ASP A 72 11.02 -12.34 7.44
CA ASP A 72 12.40 -12.33 6.93
C ASP A 72 13.23 -11.16 7.49
N PHE A 73 13.17 -10.93 8.81
CA PHE A 73 14.16 -10.10 9.52
C PHE A 73 15.18 -10.98 10.25
#